data_AF-A0A6M2E4X3-F1
#
_entry.id   AF-A0A6M2E4X3-F1
#
_cell.length_a   1.000
_cell.length_b   1.000
_cell.length_c   1.000
_cell.angle_alpha   90.00
_cell.angle_beta   90.00
_cell.angle_gamma   90.00
#
_symmetry.space_group_name_H-M   'P 1'
#
loop_
_entity.id
_entity.type
_entity.pdbx_description
1 polymer ?
#
loop_
_entity_poly.entity_id
_entity_poly.type
_entity_poly.pdbx_seq_one_letter_code
_entity_poly.pdbx_strand_id
1 'polypeptide(L)'
;MFRTFLMYGFHFLVWLFTVRGISDTQCGFKLFSREAAARLFTSLHVERWAFDVEILYIAQALKFPIAEVAVHWTEIEGSKVVPFWTWVEMGRDLFLIWLRYRIGAWSIAAQPNKLN
;
A
#
# COMPACT_ATOMS: atom_id res chain seq x y z
N MET A 1 -23.88 7.00 -1.07
CA MET A 1 -23.49 7.67 -2.34
C MET A 1 -22.10 8.29 -2.26
N PHE A 2 -21.85 9.31 -1.42
CA PHE A 2 -20.54 9.98 -1.34
C PHE A 2 -19.37 9.05 -0.96
N ARG A 3 -19.53 8.24 0.10
CA ARG A 3 -18.52 7.24 0.52
C ARG A 3 -18.14 6.27 -0.60
N THR A 4 -19.14 5.76 -1.31
CA THR A 4 -18.96 4.80 -2.41
C THR A 4 -18.23 5.42 -3.60
N PHE A 5 -18.55 6.67 -3.95
CA PHE A 5 -17.85 7.41 -5.00
C PHE A 5 -16.37 7.63 -4.65
N LEU A 6 -16.08 8.07 -3.42
CA LEU A 6 -14.71 8.26 -2.95
C LEU A 6 -13.91 6.94 -2.94
N MET A 7 -14.55 5.84 -2.52
CA MET A 7 -13.94 4.50 -2.55
C MET A 7 -13.54 4.10 -3.97
N TYR A 8 -14.46 4.18 -4.95
CA TYR A 8 -14.13 3.84 -6.33
C TYR A 8 -13.08 4.78 -6.95
N GLY A 9 -13.15 6.08 -6.63
CA GLY A 9 -12.14 7.05 -7.06
C GLY A 9 -10.76 6.72 -6.50
N PHE A 10 -10.67 6.33 -5.22
CA PHE A 10 -9.42 5.91 -4.62
C PHE A 10 -8.87 4.63 -5.24
N HIS A 11 -9.71 3.61 -5.46
CA HIS A 11 -9.31 2.38 -6.14
C HIS A 11 -8.76 2.67 -7.55
N PHE A 12 -9.39 3.60 -8.27
CA PHE A 12 -8.89 4.05 -9.57
C PHE A 12 -7.51 4.72 -9.47
N LEU A 13 -7.29 5.59 -8.48
CA LEU A 13 -6.00 6.24 -8.26
C LEU A 13 -4.89 5.24 -7.92
N VAL A 14 -5.17 4.27 -7.04
CA VAL A 14 -4.24 3.18 -6.71
C VAL A 14 -3.88 2.39 -7.97
N TRP A 15 -4.88 1.97 -8.75
CA TRP A 15 -4.66 1.21 -9.99
C TRP A 15 -3.86 2.01 -11.04
N LEU A 16 -4.08 3.32 -11.11
CA LEU A 16 -3.41 4.20 -12.05
C LEU A 16 -1.95 4.45 -11.67
N PHE A 17 -1.68 4.69 -10.38
CA PHE A 17 -0.39 5.23 -9.92
C PHE A 17 0.53 4.22 -9.26
N THR A 18 0.02 3.15 -8.64
CA THR A 18 0.85 2.31 -7.76
C THR A 18 0.77 0.83 -8.11
N VAL A 19 -0.34 0.16 -7.79
CA VAL A 19 -0.40 -1.31 -7.71
C VAL A 19 -1.51 -1.85 -8.60
N ARG A 20 -1.24 -2.97 -9.29
CA ARG A 20 -2.23 -3.64 -10.15
C ARG A 20 -2.47 -5.08 -9.73
N GLY A 21 -3.68 -5.58 -10.00
CA GLY A 21 -4.02 -6.99 -9.76
C GLY A 21 -4.23 -7.36 -8.30
N ILE A 22 -4.52 -6.38 -7.44
CA ILE A 22 -4.92 -6.59 -6.04
C ILE A 22 -6.26 -5.90 -5.85
N SER A 23 -7.21 -6.64 -5.31
CA SER A 23 -8.60 -6.21 -5.14
C SER A 23 -8.75 -5.28 -3.94
N ASP A 24 -8.12 -5.64 -2.82
CA ASP A 24 -8.09 -4.82 -1.60
C ASP A 24 -6.66 -4.44 -1.21
N THR A 25 -6.25 -3.24 -1.60
CA THR A 25 -4.94 -2.72 -1.25
C THR A 25 -4.85 -2.17 0.17
N GLN A 26 -5.99 -1.88 0.81
CA GLN A 26 -6.10 -1.13 2.06
C GLN A 26 -6.54 -1.97 3.25
N CYS A 27 -6.68 -3.29 3.07
CA CYS A 27 -6.84 -4.21 4.18
C CYS A 27 -5.66 -4.07 5.14
N GLY A 28 -5.95 -3.68 6.39
CA GLY A 28 -4.95 -3.55 7.45
C GLY A 28 -4.44 -4.88 8.00
N PHE A 29 -5.04 -6.01 7.60
CA PHE A 29 -4.57 -7.33 7.97
C PHE A 29 -3.71 -7.93 6.84
N LYS A 30 -2.39 -7.94 7.05
CA LYS A 30 -1.41 -8.47 6.09
C LYS A 30 -0.42 -9.39 6.79
N LEU A 31 -0.12 -10.52 6.16
CA LEU A 31 0.88 -11.49 6.65
C LEU A 31 2.11 -11.47 5.75
N PHE A 32 3.29 -11.50 6.36
CA PHE A 32 4.57 -11.45 5.65
C PHE A 32 5.46 -12.60 6.09
N SER A 33 6.20 -13.19 5.15
CA SER A 33 7.35 -14.02 5.53
C SER A 33 8.41 -13.16 6.23
N ARG A 34 9.27 -13.78 7.02
CA ARG A 34 10.38 -13.07 7.69
C ARG A 34 11.24 -12.30 6.70
N GLU A 35 11.54 -12.91 5.56
CA GLU A 35 12.32 -12.29 4.49
C GLU A 35 11.59 -11.10 3.86
N ALA A 36 10.30 -11.27 3.51
CA ALA A 36 9.51 -10.19 2.95
C ALA A 36 9.42 -9.02 3.93
N ALA A 37 9.11 -9.28 5.20
CA ALA A 37 9.03 -8.23 6.22
C ALA A 37 10.36 -7.44 6.33
N ALA A 38 11.49 -8.14 6.44
CA ALA A 38 12.79 -7.49 6.56
C ALA A 38 13.14 -6.60 5.36
N ARG A 39 12.69 -6.94 4.15
CA ARG A 39 13.02 -6.17 2.94
C ARG A 39 12.02 -5.08 2.63
N LEU A 40 10.73 -5.34 2.85
CA LEU A 40 9.65 -4.41 2.56
C LEU A 40 9.66 -3.23 3.54
N PHE A 41 9.73 -3.50 4.84
CA PHE A 41 9.66 -2.44 5.85
C PHE A 41 10.92 -1.58 5.90
N THR A 42 12.10 -2.12 5.57
CA THR A 42 13.33 -1.32 5.42
C THR A 42 13.30 -0.40 4.19
N SER A 43 12.45 -0.67 3.22
CA SER A 43 12.30 0.14 2.00
C SER A 43 11.08 1.07 2.03
N LEU A 44 10.33 1.07 3.14
CA LEU A 44 9.10 1.83 3.30
C LEU A 44 9.43 3.29 3.66
N HIS A 45 8.77 4.24 3.00
CA HIS A 45 8.96 5.68 3.26
C HIS A 45 7.71 6.35 3.81
N VAL A 46 6.54 5.73 3.66
CA VAL A 46 5.24 6.21 4.13
C VAL A 46 4.89 5.52 5.44
N GLU A 47 4.66 6.31 6.50
CA GLU A 47 4.33 5.80 7.84
C GLU A 47 2.84 5.91 8.18
N ARG A 48 2.03 6.54 7.32
CA ARG A 48 0.62 6.89 7.59
C ARG A 48 -0.31 6.21 6.58
N TRP A 49 -1.40 6.87 6.20
CA TRP A 49 -2.57 6.28 5.54
C TRP A 49 -2.32 5.48 4.26
N ALA A 50 -1.22 5.74 3.54
CA ALA A 50 -0.90 5.06 2.28
C ALA A 50 0.21 4.01 2.41
N PHE A 51 0.65 3.66 3.61
CA PHE A 51 1.72 2.67 3.82
C PHE A 51 1.36 1.30 3.20
N ASP A 52 0.09 0.88 3.31
CA ASP A 52 -0.41 -0.38 2.75
C ASP A 52 -0.27 -0.43 1.22
N VAL A 53 -0.36 0.72 0.57
CA VAL A 53 -0.21 0.81 -0.89
C VAL A 53 1.26 0.83 -1.28
N GLU A 54 2.10 1.57 -0.55
CA GLU A 54 3.54 1.58 -0.80
C GLU A 54 4.15 0.20 -0.59
N ILE A 55 3.78 -0.51 0.48
CA ILE A 55 4.36 -1.83 0.77
C ILE A 55 4.02 -2.86 -0.32
N LEU A 56 2.81 -2.77 -0.89
CA LEU A 56 2.40 -3.58 -2.04
C LEU A 56 3.14 -3.18 -3.33
N TYR A 57 3.37 -1.88 -3.55
CA TYR A 57 4.19 -1.38 -4.65
C TYR A 57 5.62 -1.93 -4.57
N ILE A 58 6.26 -1.84 -3.41
CA ILE A 58 7.60 -2.38 -3.16
C ILE A 58 7.61 -3.90 -3.37
N ALA A 59 6.59 -4.61 -2.88
CA ALA A 59 6.48 -6.06 -3.06
C ALA A 59 6.42 -6.46 -4.54
N GLN A 60 5.63 -5.75 -5.36
CA GLN A 60 5.59 -5.97 -6.81
C GLN A 60 6.92 -5.62 -7.49
N ALA A 61 7.55 -4.51 -7.11
CA ALA A 61 8.85 -4.11 -7.64
C ALA A 61 9.96 -5.13 -7.33
N LEU A 62 9.94 -5.71 -6.12
CA LEU A 62 10.84 -6.79 -5.69
C LEU A 62 10.41 -8.18 -6.17
N LYS A 63 9.29 -8.30 -6.89
CA LYS A 63 8.72 -9.56 -7.41
C LYS A 63 8.39 -10.58 -6.32
N PHE A 64 7.99 -10.14 -5.13
CA PHE A 64 7.44 -11.04 -4.14
C PHE A 64 6.08 -11.58 -4.60
N PRO A 65 5.79 -12.87 -4.40
CA PRO A 65 4.45 -13.41 -4.63
C PRO A 65 3.46 -12.80 -3.63
N ILE A 66 2.29 -12.40 -4.12
CA ILE A 66 1.21 -11.81 -3.33
C ILE A 66 -0.04 -12.65 -3.58
N ALA A 67 -0.75 -13.02 -2.51
CA ALA A 67 -2.00 -13.75 -2.59
C ALA A 67 -3.06 -13.08 -1.70
N GLU A 68 -4.26 -12.91 -2.23
CA GLU A 68 -5.42 -12.45 -1.47
C GLU A 68 -6.14 -13.66 -0.88
N VAL A 69 -6.26 -13.71 0.45
CA VAL A 69 -6.95 -14.78 1.17
C VAL A 69 -8.13 -14.17 1.91
N ALA A 70 -9.33 -14.69 1.64
CA ALA A 70 -10.53 -14.24 2.33
C ALA A 70 -10.44 -14.59 3.82
N VAL A 71 -10.66 -13.59 4.68
CA VAL A 71 -10.71 -13.74 6.13
C VAL A 71 -12.05 -13.25 6.64
N HIS A 72 -12.60 -13.93 7.65
CA HIS A 72 -13.79 -13.43 8.33
C HIS A 72 -13.38 -12.29 9.26
N TRP A 73 -13.75 -11.06 8.89
CA TRP A 73 -13.53 -9.88 9.71
C TRP A 73 -14.80 -9.53 10.46
N THR A 74 -14.73 -9.51 11.80
CA THR A 74 -15.82 -9.01 12.64
C THR A 74 -15.52 -7.55 12.96
N GLU A 75 -16.27 -6.64 12.36
CA GLU A 75 -16.20 -5.23 12.76
C GLU A 75 -16.73 -5.08 14.19
N ILE A 76 -15.89 -4.57 15.08
CA ILE A 76 -16.30 -4.16 16.41
C ILE A 76 -16.83 -2.73 16.28
N GLU A 77 -18.08 -2.50 16.68
CA GLU A 77 -18.69 -1.16 16.65
C GLU A 77 -17.86 -0.18 17.48
N GLY A 78 -17.47 0.94 16.86
CA GLY A 78 -16.65 1.98 17.49
C GLY A 78 -15.71 2.76 16.57
N SER A 79 -15.65 2.46 15.26
CA SER A 79 -14.69 3.11 14.37
C SER A 79 -15.19 4.38 13.68
N LYS A 80 -14.28 5.36 13.64
CA LYS A 80 -14.42 6.80 13.44
C LYS A 80 -14.90 7.22 12.06
N VAL A 81 -15.74 8.26 12.01
CA VAL A 81 -15.96 9.09 10.82
C VAL A 81 -14.60 9.53 10.29
N VAL A 82 -14.23 9.08 9.08
CA VAL A 82 -12.98 9.48 8.43
C VAL A 82 -13.15 10.92 7.92
N PRO A 83 -12.40 11.91 8.43
CA PRO A 83 -12.53 13.30 7.99
C PRO A 83 -12.20 13.45 6.51
N PHE A 84 -12.83 14.42 5.84
CA PHE A 84 -12.53 14.73 4.43
C PHE A 84 -11.03 14.96 4.17
N TRP A 85 -10.33 15.57 5.14
CA TRP A 85 -8.90 15.82 5.06
C TRP A 85 -8.06 14.56 4.91
N THR A 86 -8.45 13.45 5.55
CA THR A 86 -7.76 12.16 5.42
C THR A 86 -7.81 11.65 3.98
N TRP A 87 -8.93 11.84 3.26
CA TRP A 87 -9.02 11.46 1.85
C TRP A 87 -8.06 12.27 0.96
N VAL A 88 -7.94 13.57 1.24
CA VAL A 88 -6.99 14.46 0.51
C VAL A 88 -5.54 14.07 0.81
N GLU A 89 -5.22 13.78 2.06
CA GLU A 89 -3.91 13.27 2.48
C GLU A 89 -3.57 11.98 1.73
N MET A 90 -4.49 11.02 1.71
CA MET A 90 -4.31 9.74 1.02
C MET A 90 -4.09 9.89 -0.49
N GLY A 91 -4.86 10.75 -1.16
CA GLY A 91 -4.68 11.02 -2.59
C GLY A 91 -3.34 11.68 -2.91
N ARG A 92 -2.91 12.63 -2.06
CA ARG A 92 -1.57 13.25 -2.17
C ARG A 92 -0.47 12.21 -1.96
N ASP A 93 -0.61 11.35 -0.96
CA ASP A 93 0.40 10.34 -0.65
C ASP A 93 0.55 9.34 -1.80
N LEU A 94 -0.55 8.91 -2.44
CA LEU A 94 -0.49 8.09 -3.66
C LEU A 94 0.29 8.76 -4.80
N PHE A 95 0.01 10.04 -5.05
CA PHE A 95 0.72 10.79 -6.08
C PHE A 95 2.20 10.93 -5.75
N LEU A 96 2.55 11.18 -4.48
CA LEU A 96 3.94 11.28 -4.04
C LEU A 96 4.68 9.95 -4.11
N ILE A 97 4.05 8.83 -3.76
CA ILE A 97 4.62 7.48 -3.94
C ILE A 97 5.01 7.31 -5.41
N TRP A 98 4.07 7.51 -6.32
CA TRP A 98 4.30 7.39 -7.75
C TRP A 98 5.39 8.34 -8.25
N LEU A 99 5.32 9.62 -7.88
CA LEU A 99 6.25 10.63 -8.36
C LEU A 99 7.67 10.34 -7.86
N ARG A 100 7.83 10.05 -6.56
CA ARG A 100 9.14 9.88 -5.92
C ARG A 100 9.85 8.62 -6.40
N TYR A 101 9.13 7.52 -6.62
CA TYR A 101 9.73 6.35 -7.26
C TYR A 101 10.01 6.58 -8.74
N ARG A 102 9.14 7.30 -9.47
CA ARG A 102 9.35 7.59 -10.90
C ARG A 102 10.56 8.47 -11.16
N ILE A 103 10.81 9.48 -10.33
CA ILE A 103 11.98 10.37 -10.46
C ILE A 103 13.23 9.80 -9.78
N GLY A 104 13.14 8.62 -9.16
CA GLY A 104 14.26 7.97 -8.45
C GLY A 104 14.67 8.65 -7.13
N ALA A 105 13.84 9.55 -6.59
CA ALA A 105 14.08 10.17 -5.28
C ALA A 105 13.96 9.15 -4.13
N TRP A 106 13.17 8.10 -4.32
CA TRP A 106 13.06 6.97 -3.41
C TRP A 106 13.69 5.73 -4.02
N SER A 107 14.54 5.07 -3.24
CA SER A 107 15.19 3.82 -3.62
C SER A 107 14.60 2.67 -2.82
N ILE A 108 14.43 1.53 -3.47
CA ILE A 108 14.10 0.28 -2.79
C ILE A 108 15.42 -0.36 -2.36
N ALA A 109 15.54 -0.78 -1.10
CA ALA A 109 16.77 -1.39 -0.60
C ALA A 109 17.11 -2.62 -1.46
N ALA A 110 18.32 -2.60 -2.04
CA ALA A 110 18.80 -3.66 -2.91
C ALA A 110 18.80 -5.02 -2.18
N GLN A 111 18.76 -6.13 -2.92
CA GLN A 111 18.90 -7.45 -2.31
C GLN A 111 20.21 -7.48 -1.53
N PRO A 112 20.24 -7.86 -0.23
CA PRO A 112 21.49 -8.30 0.35
C PRO A 112 21.94 -9.45 -0.54
N ASN A 113 23.08 -9.27 -1.21
CA ASN A 113 23.68 -10.27 -2.09
C ASN A 113 23.60 -11.61 -1.35
N LYS A 114 23.03 -12.63 -1.99
CA LYS A 114 23.23 -14.00 -1.52
C LYS A 114 24.73 -14.24 -1.59
N LEU A 115 25.41 -14.11 -0.45
CA LEU A 115 26.74 -14.66 -0.27
C LEU A 115 26.55 -16.17 -0.40
N ASN A 116 26.91 -16.68 -1.59
CA ASN A 116 27.08 -18.10 -1.85
C ASN A 116 28.30 -18.60 -1.09
#